data_AF-A0A6F9AC04-F1
#
_entry.id   AF-A0A6F9AC04-F1
#
_cell.length_a   1.000
_cell.length_b   1.000
_cell.length_c   1.000
_cell.angle_alpha   90.00
_cell.angle_beta   90.00
_cell.angle_gamma   90.00
#
_symmetry.space_group_name_H-M   'P 1'
#
loop_
_entity.id
_entity.type
_entity.pdbx_description
1 polymer ?
#
loop_
_entity_poly.entity_id
_entity_poly.type
_entity_poly.pdbx_seq_one_letter_code
_entity_poly.pdbx_strand_id
1 'polypeptide(L)'
;MLQPSDDYCLLYHQGFVNGYSKKKLMPVWNSFTVDKPEDMDPLPGVTPDCLRADVRIPADKSPRCDQYAPAGNITHGFLYPPNLNKTAEEEYDGLLMSNVVPMYPEFKSTMVTRHLYGLKTTCGSTNHVSEM
;
A
#
# COMPACT_ATOMS: atom_id res chain seq x y z
N MET A 1 19.33 -11.99 -9.26
CA MET A 1 20.51 -11.18 -8.87
C MET A 1 20.01 -10.10 -7.92
N LEU A 2 20.54 -10.01 -6.70
CA LEU A 2 20.16 -9.00 -5.71
C LEU A 2 20.76 -7.63 -6.11
N GLN A 3 20.02 -6.52 -5.94
CA GLN A 3 20.47 -5.18 -6.36
C GLN A 3 21.53 -4.63 -5.38
N PRO A 4 22.81 -4.49 -5.77
CA PRO A 4 23.90 -4.20 -4.82
C PRO A 4 24.02 -2.73 -4.40
N SER A 5 23.45 -1.81 -5.18
CA SER A 5 23.72 -0.37 -5.12
C SER A 5 22.48 0.45 -4.76
N ASP A 6 21.49 -0.18 -4.14
CA ASP A 6 20.19 0.42 -3.90
C ASP A 6 19.99 0.59 -2.39
N ASP A 7 19.74 1.83 -1.97
CA ASP A 7 19.59 2.22 -0.56
C ASP A 7 18.15 1.95 -0.13
N TYR A 8 17.98 0.86 0.62
CA TYR A 8 16.70 0.42 1.14
C TYR A 8 16.63 0.56 2.67
N CYS A 9 15.44 0.86 3.16
CA CYS A 9 15.10 0.71 4.57
C CYS A 9 13.87 -0.18 4.75
N LEU A 10 13.87 -0.95 5.84
CA LEU A 10 12.69 -1.67 6.31
C LEU A 10 11.87 -0.72 7.18
N LEU A 11 10.59 -0.63 6.89
CA LEU A 11 9.64 0.17 7.65
C LEU A 11 8.55 -0.76 8.18
N TYR A 12 8.44 -0.78 9.50
CA TYR A 12 7.53 -1.65 10.24
C TYR A 12 6.27 -0.86 10.61
N HIS A 13 5.11 -1.46 10.38
CA HIS A 13 3.79 -0.94 10.76
C HIS A 13 3.05 -2.02 11.53
N GLN A 14 1.88 -1.70 12.08
CA GLN A 14 1.06 -2.70 12.78
C GLN A 14 0.54 -3.79 11.82
N GLY A 15 0.04 -3.38 10.64
CA GLY A 15 -0.58 -4.30 9.69
C GLY A 15 0.35 -4.89 8.63
N PHE A 16 1.53 -4.30 8.40
CA PHE A 16 2.42 -4.70 7.31
C PHE A 16 3.87 -4.24 7.52
N VAL A 17 4.78 -4.83 6.76
CA VAL A 17 6.18 -4.39 6.65
C VAL A 17 6.45 -4.06 5.19
N ASN A 18 7.13 -2.95 4.92
CA ASN A 18 7.56 -2.61 3.56
C ASN A 18 9.06 -2.33 3.44
N GLY A 19 9.60 -2.73 2.29
CA GLY A 19 10.96 -2.40 1.86
C GLY A 19 10.96 -1.13 1.02
N TYR A 20 11.35 0.00 1.60
CA TYR A 20 11.32 1.30 0.95
C TYR A 20 12.64 1.63 0.26
N SER A 21 12.60 2.06 -1.00
CA SER A 21 13.78 2.54 -1.73
C SER A 21 13.90 4.05 -1.65
N LYS A 22 14.97 4.54 -1.00
CA LYS A 22 15.25 5.99 -0.93
C LYS A 22 15.68 6.56 -2.28
N LYS A 23 16.11 5.71 -3.21
CA LYS A 23 16.50 6.11 -4.57
C LYS A 23 15.28 6.24 -5.48
N LYS A 24 14.33 5.31 -5.38
CA LYS A 24 13.11 5.30 -6.21
C LYS A 24 11.95 6.09 -5.58
N LEU A 25 12.08 6.49 -4.31
CA LEU A 25 11.06 7.22 -3.55
C LEU A 25 9.72 6.47 -3.46
N MET A 26 9.79 5.14 -3.35
CA MET A 26 8.61 4.26 -3.33
C MET A 26 8.95 2.91 -2.66
N PRO A 27 7.95 2.17 -2.15
CA PRO A 27 8.15 0.80 -1.69
C PRO A 27 8.43 -0.14 -2.87
N VAL A 28 9.29 -1.12 -2.66
CA VAL A 28 9.64 -2.15 -3.66
C VAL A 28 8.84 -3.43 -3.44
N TRP A 29 8.49 -3.71 -2.19
CA TRP A 29 7.66 -4.84 -1.78
C TRP A 29 7.00 -4.50 -0.43
N ASN A 30 5.84 -5.10 -0.20
CA ASN A 30 5.14 -5.06 1.09
C ASN A 30 4.79 -6.50 1.47
N SER A 31 4.92 -6.83 2.74
CA SER A 31 4.44 -8.10 3.27
C SER A 31 3.43 -7.87 4.38
N PHE A 32 2.30 -8.57 4.28
CA PHE A 32 1.20 -8.52 5.24
C PHE A 32 0.46 -9.86 5.26
N THR A 33 -0.26 -10.09 6.35
CA THR A 33 -1.09 -11.28 6.52
C THR A 33 -2.54 -10.86 6.60
N VAL A 34 -3.38 -11.53 5.81
CA VAL A 34 -4.82 -11.37 5.82
C VAL A 34 -5.42 -12.58 6.54
N ASP A 35 -6.18 -12.30 7.59
CA ASP A 35 -6.96 -13.31 8.29
C ASP A 35 -8.31 -13.50 7.62
N LYS A 36 -8.89 -14.69 7.80
CA LYS A 36 -10.21 -15.00 7.26
C LYS A 36 -11.22 -13.93 7.70
N PRO A 37 -11.84 -13.21 6.75
CA PRO A 37 -12.87 -12.24 7.09
C PRO A 37 -14.06 -12.97 7.73
N GLU A 38 -14.58 -12.45 8.84
CA GLU A 38 -15.87 -12.89 9.38
C GLU A 38 -17.03 -12.50 8.45
N ASP A 39 -16.84 -11.42 7.67
CA ASP A 39 -17.78 -10.89 6.69
C ASP A 39 -17.17 -10.82 5.28
N MET A 40 -17.92 -11.35 4.31
CA MET A 40 -17.56 -11.38 2.90
C MET A 40 -17.97 -10.11 2.14
N ASP A 41 -18.63 -9.17 2.80
CA ASP A 41 -18.97 -7.87 2.21
C ASP A 41 -17.73 -7.16 1.65
N PRO A 42 -17.82 -6.42 0.52
CA PRO A 42 -16.66 -5.72 -0.04
C PRO A 42 -16.01 -4.80 1.00
N LEU A 43 -14.66 -4.73 1.04
CA LEU A 43 -14.00 -3.78 1.96
C LEU A 43 -14.47 -2.36 1.62
N PRO A 44 -14.66 -1.48 2.63
CA PRO A 44 -15.06 -0.10 2.41
C PRO A 44 -14.06 0.60 1.48
N GLY A 45 -14.48 1.67 0.80
CA GLY A 45 -13.56 2.49 0.00
C GLY A 45 -12.48 3.15 0.87
N VAL A 46 -11.29 3.39 0.29
CA VAL A 46 -10.23 4.14 1.00
C VAL A 46 -10.69 5.58 1.17
N THR A 47 -10.48 6.16 2.36
CA THR A 47 -10.70 7.59 2.61
C THR A 47 -9.92 8.44 1.59
N PRO A 48 -10.61 9.18 0.70
CA PRO A 48 -9.93 9.97 -0.33
C PRO A 48 -9.17 11.14 0.29
N ASP A 49 -8.07 11.53 -0.33
CA ASP A 49 -7.26 12.72 0.01
C ASP A 49 -6.66 12.77 1.43
N CYS A 50 -6.57 11.64 2.13
CA CYS A 50 -6.00 11.53 3.48
C CYS A 50 -4.51 11.10 3.49
N LEU A 51 -3.73 11.48 2.49
CA LEU A 51 -2.32 11.11 2.40
C LEU A 51 -1.45 11.88 3.41
N ARG A 52 -0.57 11.17 4.12
CA ARG A 52 0.33 11.76 5.13
C ARG A 52 1.79 11.42 4.88
N ALA A 53 2.67 12.38 5.14
CA ALA A 53 4.12 12.15 5.11
C ALA A 53 4.56 11.15 6.19
N ASP A 54 5.52 10.28 5.85
CA ASP A 54 6.15 9.38 6.80
C ASP A 54 7.31 10.09 7.51
N VAL A 55 7.16 10.30 8.82
CA VAL A 55 8.14 11.03 9.64
C VAL A 55 9.50 10.31 9.77
N ARG A 56 9.56 9.01 9.45
CA ARG A 56 10.81 8.23 9.49
C ARG A 56 11.68 8.47 8.26
N ILE A 57 11.10 9.03 7.20
CA ILE A 57 11.77 9.28 5.93
C ILE A 57 12.02 10.79 5.80
N PRO A 58 13.27 11.22 5.56
CA PRO A 58 13.57 12.61 5.26
C PRO A 58 12.76 13.14 4.07
N ALA A 59 12.36 14.41 4.11
CA ALA A 59 11.50 15.01 3.09
C ALA A 59 12.11 14.98 1.68
N ASP A 60 13.43 15.04 1.56
CA ASP A 60 14.15 14.91 0.27
C ASP A 60 14.17 13.48 -0.28
N LYS A 61 13.83 12.50 0.56
CA LYS A 61 13.73 11.07 0.22
C LYS A 61 12.28 10.56 0.23
N SER A 62 11.30 11.46 0.30
CA SER A 62 9.87 11.12 0.32
C SER A 62 9.17 11.64 -0.95
N PRO A 63 8.27 10.87 -1.56
CA PRO A 63 7.44 11.37 -2.65
C PRO A 63 6.49 12.46 -2.14
N ARG A 64 6.08 13.37 -3.02
CA ARG A 64 5.17 14.47 -2.70
C ARG A 64 3.86 14.35 -3.46
N CYS A 65 2.75 14.77 -2.85
CA CYS A 65 1.42 14.66 -3.45
C CYS A 65 1.28 15.49 -4.73
N ASP A 66 1.99 16.61 -4.86
CA ASP A 66 1.99 17.45 -6.06
C ASP A 66 2.54 16.73 -7.30
N GLN A 67 3.37 15.70 -7.11
CA GLN A 67 3.90 14.86 -8.21
C GLN A 67 2.83 13.96 -8.84
N TYR A 68 1.74 13.69 -8.12
CA TYR A 68 0.61 12.87 -8.58
C TYR A 68 -0.60 13.70 -8.98
N ALA A 69 -0.43 15.01 -9.19
CA ALA A 69 -1.51 15.92 -9.56
C ALA A 69 -2.18 15.48 -10.89
N PRO A 70 -3.49 15.72 -11.04
CA PRO A 70 -4.31 15.22 -12.16
C PRO A 70 -3.93 15.74 -13.56
N ALA A 71 -2.89 16.56 -13.67
CA ALA A 71 -2.34 17.01 -14.95
C ALA A 71 -1.55 15.91 -15.70
N GLY A 72 -1.27 14.76 -15.07
CA GLY A 72 -0.51 13.65 -15.66
C GLY A 72 -1.34 12.38 -15.91
N ASN A 73 -0.81 11.50 -16.78
CA ASN A 73 -1.38 10.16 -17.05
C ASN A 73 -1.17 9.16 -15.89
N ILE A 74 -0.61 9.60 -14.75
CA ILE A 74 -0.23 8.74 -13.62
C ILE A 74 -0.94 9.26 -12.37
N THR A 75 -1.62 8.37 -11.66
CA THR A 75 -2.21 8.60 -10.34
C THR A 75 -1.36 7.90 -9.27
N HIS A 76 -1.59 8.23 -7.99
CA HIS A 76 -1.10 7.44 -6.88
C HIS A 76 -1.99 6.20 -6.63
N GLY A 77 -1.38 5.12 -6.16
CA GLY A 77 -2.03 3.93 -5.61
C GLY A 77 -1.29 3.44 -4.36
N PHE A 78 -1.81 2.40 -3.72
CA PHE A 78 -1.24 1.83 -2.49
C PHE A 78 -0.80 0.40 -2.73
N LEU A 79 0.35 0.01 -2.18
CA LEU A 79 0.82 -1.37 -2.26
C LEU A 79 0.19 -2.24 -1.16
N TYR A 80 0.11 -1.74 0.07
CA TYR A 80 -0.75 -2.28 1.12
C TYR A 80 -2.11 -1.58 1.07
N PRO A 81 -3.23 -2.29 0.89
CA PRO A 81 -4.55 -1.67 0.81
C PRO A 81 -5.01 -1.20 2.21
N PRO A 82 -5.25 0.11 2.42
CA PRO A 82 -5.65 0.63 3.74
C PRO A 82 -6.96 0.04 4.28
N ASN A 83 -7.82 -0.48 3.40
CA ASN A 83 -9.13 -1.03 3.74
C ASN A 83 -9.06 -2.44 4.35
N LEU A 84 -7.88 -3.04 4.43
CA LEU A 84 -7.66 -4.31 5.15
C LEU A 84 -7.44 -4.10 6.65
N ASN A 85 -7.56 -2.87 7.13
CA ASN A 85 -7.30 -2.51 8.51
C ASN A 85 -8.26 -3.22 9.49
N LYS A 86 -7.70 -3.69 10.60
CA LYS A 86 -8.45 -4.19 11.76
C LYS A 86 -8.73 -3.08 12.77
N THR A 87 -7.92 -2.02 12.72
CA THR A 87 -7.98 -0.88 13.64
C THR A 87 -7.90 0.45 12.88
N ALA A 88 -8.31 1.54 13.51
CA ALA A 88 -8.15 2.87 12.91
C ALA A 88 -6.66 3.26 12.74
N GLU A 89 -5.78 2.80 13.64
CA GLU A 89 -4.34 3.05 13.56
C GLU A 89 -3.71 2.38 12.33
N GLU A 90 -4.13 1.15 12.01
CA GLU A 90 -3.68 0.44 10.80
C GLU A 90 -4.12 1.13 9.50
N GLU A 91 -5.29 1.80 9.49
CA GLU A 91 -5.71 2.60 8.34
C GLU A 91 -4.74 3.77 8.11
N TYR A 92 -4.40 4.49 9.18
CA TYR A 92 -3.47 5.61 9.11
C TYR A 92 -2.05 5.19 8.70
N ASP A 93 -1.62 3.98 9.08
CA ASP A 93 -0.37 3.39 8.61
C ASP A 93 -0.41 3.08 7.11
N GLY A 94 -1.55 2.63 6.59
CA GLY A 94 -1.76 2.39 5.16
C GLY A 94 -1.75 3.67 4.31
N LEU A 95 -2.09 4.82 4.89
CA LEU A 95 -2.19 6.12 4.21
C LEU A 95 -0.87 6.92 4.17
N LEU A 96 0.25 6.31 4.55
CA LEU A 96 1.57 6.94 4.51
C LEU A 96 2.13 7.04 3.07
N MET A 97 2.83 8.13 2.78
CA MET A 97 3.54 8.32 1.49
C MET A 97 4.58 7.24 1.21
N SER A 98 5.07 6.54 2.24
CA SER A 98 5.98 5.40 2.10
C SER A 98 5.32 4.13 1.55
N ASN A 99 3.99 4.07 1.53
CA ASN A 99 3.18 3.00 0.93
C ASN A 99 2.65 3.36 -0.48
N VAL A 100 2.91 4.59 -0.94
CA VAL A 100 2.38 5.10 -2.20
C VAL A 100 3.25 4.69 -3.38
N VAL A 101 2.61 4.25 -4.46
CA VAL A 101 3.25 3.92 -5.74
C VAL A 101 2.59 4.65 -6.92
N PRO A 102 3.35 5.03 -7.96
CA PRO A 102 2.79 5.54 -9.20
C PRO A 102 2.02 4.44 -9.93
N MET A 103 0.81 4.75 -10.39
CA MET A 103 -0.10 3.79 -11.00
C MET A 103 -0.89 4.45 -12.13
N TYR A 104 -1.08 3.75 -13.24
CA TYR A 104 -2.00 4.23 -14.28
C TYR A 104 -3.44 4.12 -13.79
N PRO A 105 -4.33 5.10 -14.08
CA PRO A 105 -5.72 5.09 -13.59
C PRO A 105 -6.50 3.80 -13.90
N GLU A 106 -6.35 3.27 -15.13
CA GLU A 106 -6.99 2.01 -15.54
C GLU A 106 -6.46 0.80 -14.76
N PHE A 107 -5.15 0.80 -14.49
CA PHE A 107 -4.54 -0.25 -13.67
C PHE A 107 -5.01 -0.15 -12.21
N LYS A 108 -5.17 1.07 -11.68
CA LYS A 108 -5.70 1.30 -10.32
C LYS A 108 -7.09 0.71 -10.14
N SER A 109 -7.99 0.95 -11.09
CA SER A 109 -9.35 0.38 -11.07
C SER A 109 -9.33 -1.15 -11.00
N THR A 110 -8.51 -1.78 -11.85
CA THR A 110 -8.35 -3.23 -11.90
C THR A 110 -7.72 -3.78 -10.61
N MET A 111 -6.69 -3.11 -10.09
CA MET A 111 -5.98 -3.52 -8.87
C MET A 111 -6.88 -3.43 -7.64
N VAL A 112 -7.64 -2.33 -7.48
CA VAL A 112 -8.61 -2.15 -6.39
C VAL A 112 -9.64 -3.29 -6.43
N THR A 113 -10.19 -3.57 -7.61
CA THR A 113 -11.16 -4.68 -7.77
C THR A 113 -10.54 -6.03 -7.38
N ARG A 114 -9.31 -6.31 -7.84
CA ARG A 114 -8.61 -7.55 -7.49
C ARG A 114 -8.33 -7.66 -5.99
N HIS A 115 -7.96 -6.57 -5.32
CA HIS A 115 -7.66 -6.58 -3.89
C HIS A 115 -8.94 -6.72 -3.05
N LEU A 116 -10.02 -6.03 -3.42
CA LEU A 116 -11.29 -6.11 -2.69
C LEU A 116 -11.94 -7.50 -2.78
N TYR A 117 -11.92 -8.12 -3.97
CA TYR A 117 -12.64 -9.37 -4.23
C TYR A 117 -11.73 -10.61 -4.23
N GLY A 118 -10.51 -10.50 -4.77
CA GLY A 118 -9.59 -11.64 -4.94
C GLY A 118 -8.91 -12.09 -3.66
N LEU A 119 -8.54 -11.16 -2.77
CA LEU A 119 -7.95 -11.50 -1.47
C LEU A 119 -8.96 -12.18 -0.54
N LYS A 120 -10.18 -11.64 -0.45
CA LYS A 120 -11.25 -12.23 0.37
C LYS A 120 -11.63 -13.63 -0.10
N THR A 121 -11.76 -13.85 -1.40
CA THR A 121 -12.10 -15.18 -1.94
C THR A 121 -10.99 -16.20 -1.71
N THR A 122 -9.73 -15.80 -1.88
CA THR A 122 -8.57 -16.68 -1.60
C THR A 122 -8.49 -17.01 -0.11
N CYS A 123 -8.65 -16.02 0.77
CA CYS A 123 -8.67 -16.24 2.22
C CYS A 123 -9.92 -16.98 2.73
N GLY A 124 -11.05 -16.91 2.00
CA GLY A 124 -12.20 -17.78 2.28
C GLY A 124 -11.86 -19.27 2.15
N SER A 125 -10.92 -19.62 1.26
CA SER A 125 -10.48 -20.99 0.99
C SER A 125 -9.33 -21.47 1.90
N THR A 126 -8.52 -20.55 2.44
CA THR A 126 -7.40 -20.82 3.36
C THR A 126 -7.50 -19.94 4.59
N ASN A 127 -7.52 -20.51 5.80
CA ASN A 127 -7.73 -19.78 7.06
C ASN A 127 -6.89 -18.49 7.22
N HIS A 128 -5.71 -18.42 6.61
CA HIS A 128 -4.85 -17.23 6.52
C HIS A 128 -4.14 -17.19 5.16
N VAL A 129 -3.84 -15.99 4.66
CA VAL A 129 -2.99 -15.75 3.48
C VAL A 129 -1.93 -14.72 3.82
N SER A 130 -0.65 -15.05 3.60
CA SER A 130 0.45 -14.08 3.65
C SER A 130 0.84 -13.67 2.24
N GLU A 131 0.80 -12.38 1.95
CA GLU A 131 1.32 -11.80 0.71
C GLU A 131 2.71 -11.17 0.97
N MET A 132 3.59 -11.23 -0.04
CA MET A 132 4.95 -10.68 -0.07
C MET A 132 5.16 -9.84 -1.31
#